data_AF-A0A3R7KX08-F1
#
_entry.id   AF-A0A3R7KX08-F1
#
_cell.length_a   1.000
_cell.length_b   1.000
_cell.length_c   1.000
_cell.angle_alpha   90.00
_cell.angle_beta   90.00
_cell.angle_gamma   90.00
#
_symmetry.space_group_name_H-M   'P 1'
#
loop_
_entity.id
_entity.type
_entity.pdbx_description
1 polymer ?
#
loop_
_entity_poly.entity_id
_entity_poly.type
_entity_poly.pdbx_seq_one_letter_code
_entity_poly.pdbx_strand_id
1 'polypeptide(L)'
;MSRAFLERCPRRPLVIHMDINRTIIQFDSAGGRTLEDALNGNVAANVLGRCDGDKWVAVLGPQEEGDRSGLITFEKYVDDLHAEPPGMQERPKSERDRMWREIAARRRAMVRVFTHAGQPGEKYMRHVEEQRRVLTATPNHSMIPAFFQLVNTLSELNWPFTLIFRTFGNDMANVLREWRQFVFGEHVYQPRGAVLKDLKEKYVPEATGCIFRAEDQLFFCLGPDKPSVVKYPEGTETLPPSEVLAQLSAMPSCKEVHQTNFQLLHDKLWEYTSASNNIGGIVDYYPFWASGAERRSGGKVFPVAITSSSAGANSITPRFYAFFDDNIFIGEEKSIVDLRDIATGKGITDAATERKYCVAVNPYMAIVNNDYFVDSLAQVIRLQLGEEKISGE
;
A
#
# COMPACT_ATOMS: atom_id res chain seq x y z
N MET A 1 -9.18 -14.51 -16.92
CA MET A 1 -10.40 -15.01 -16.23
C MET A 1 -11.00 -13.99 -15.25
N SER A 2 -10.19 -13.14 -14.61
CA SER A 2 -10.63 -12.18 -13.59
C SER A 2 -11.61 -11.13 -14.10
N ARG A 3 -11.40 -10.56 -15.29
CA ARG A 3 -12.36 -9.60 -15.88
C ARG A 3 -13.77 -10.18 -16.02
N ALA A 4 -13.90 -11.39 -16.57
CA ALA A 4 -15.19 -12.05 -16.72
C ALA A 4 -15.87 -12.33 -15.37
N PHE A 5 -15.08 -12.59 -14.31
CA PHE A 5 -15.60 -12.67 -12.95
C PHE A 5 -16.11 -11.30 -12.45
N LEU A 6 -15.31 -10.24 -12.59
CA LEU A 6 -15.72 -8.89 -12.19
C LEU A 6 -16.98 -8.42 -12.93
N GLU A 7 -17.11 -8.79 -14.20
CA GLU A 7 -18.28 -8.44 -15.02
C GLU A 7 -19.60 -8.96 -14.42
N ARG A 8 -19.59 -10.18 -13.85
CA ARG A 8 -20.76 -10.80 -13.21
C ARG A 8 -20.97 -10.41 -11.73
N CYS A 9 -20.01 -9.75 -11.10
CA CYS A 9 -20.12 -9.35 -9.70
C CYS A 9 -21.23 -8.31 -9.47
N PRO A 10 -21.86 -8.28 -8.28
CA PRO A 10 -22.82 -7.24 -7.95
C PRO A 10 -22.12 -5.86 -7.96
N ARG A 11 -22.76 -4.86 -8.56
CA ARG A 11 -22.24 -3.47 -8.66
C ARG A 11 -22.43 -2.70 -7.35
N ARG A 12 -21.82 -3.21 -6.28
CA ARG A 12 -21.74 -2.54 -4.97
C ARG A 12 -20.71 -1.40 -5.04
N PRO A 13 -20.83 -0.36 -4.20
CA PRO A 13 -19.77 0.63 -4.07
C PRO A 13 -18.44 -0.06 -3.74
N LEU A 14 -17.39 0.29 -4.49
CA LEU A 14 -16.05 -0.29 -4.36
C LEU A 14 -15.10 0.79 -3.84
N VAL A 15 -14.46 0.56 -2.70
CA VAL A 15 -13.48 1.46 -2.10
C VAL A 15 -12.09 0.84 -2.19
N ILE A 16 -11.20 1.48 -2.94
CA ILE A 16 -9.83 1.04 -3.15
C ILE A 16 -8.89 2.03 -2.46
N HIS A 17 -8.13 1.52 -1.51
CA HIS A 17 -6.97 2.20 -0.96
C HIS A 17 -5.74 1.68 -1.68
N MET A 18 -4.98 2.58 -2.28
CA MET A 18 -3.79 2.23 -3.05
C MET A 18 -2.61 2.95 -2.44
N ASP A 19 -1.69 2.20 -1.84
CA ASP A 19 -0.40 2.76 -1.48
C ASP A 19 0.35 3.24 -2.73
N ILE A 20 1.21 4.24 -2.53
CA ILE A 20 2.00 4.85 -3.59
C ILE A 20 3.33 4.10 -3.79
N ASN A 21 4.21 4.12 -2.79
CA ASN A 21 5.62 3.75 -2.95
C ASN A 21 5.80 2.23 -3.00
N ARG A 22 6.58 1.73 -3.98
CA ARG A 22 6.74 0.30 -4.32
C ARG A 22 5.45 -0.46 -4.67
N THR A 23 4.28 0.16 -4.52
CA THR A 23 2.99 -0.37 -4.92
C THR A 23 2.63 0.04 -6.34
N ILE A 24 2.48 1.35 -6.61
CA ILE A 24 2.15 1.86 -7.96
C ILE A 24 3.25 2.74 -8.56
N ILE A 25 4.21 3.22 -7.77
CA ILE A 25 5.46 3.83 -8.25
C ILE A 25 6.65 3.06 -7.70
N GLN A 26 7.74 2.94 -8.46
CA GLN A 26 8.92 2.17 -8.02
C GLN A 26 10.05 3.04 -7.47
N PHE A 27 9.85 4.36 -7.42
CA PHE A 27 10.81 5.30 -6.86
C PHE A 27 10.50 5.56 -5.39
N ASP A 28 11.52 5.45 -4.55
CA ASP A 28 11.48 5.86 -3.15
C ASP A 28 12.52 6.98 -2.95
N SER A 29 12.06 8.22 -3.07
CA SER A 29 12.90 9.42 -2.88
C SER A 29 13.37 9.60 -1.44
N ALA A 30 12.68 9.01 -0.46
CA ALA A 30 13.00 9.12 0.96
C ALA A 30 14.09 8.11 1.39
N GLY A 31 14.11 6.92 0.79
CA GLY A 31 15.05 5.85 1.12
C GLY A 31 16.44 5.94 0.48
N GLY A 32 16.66 6.92 -0.42
CA GLY A 32 17.93 7.08 -1.15
C GLY A 32 18.26 5.91 -2.07
N ARG A 33 17.25 5.13 -2.48
CA ARG A 33 17.41 3.97 -3.38
C ARG A 33 17.38 4.44 -4.83
N THR A 34 18.32 3.94 -5.62
CA THR A 34 18.26 4.10 -7.07
C THR A 34 17.18 3.19 -7.67
N LEU A 35 16.75 3.48 -8.90
CA LEU A 35 15.89 2.56 -9.65
C LEU A 35 16.50 1.16 -9.72
N GLU A 36 17.81 1.09 -9.94
CA GLU A 36 18.54 -0.19 -10.04
C GLU A 36 18.43 -1.03 -8.76
N ASP A 37 18.57 -0.38 -7.60
CA ASP A 37 18.44 -1.04 -6.30
C ASP A 37 17.02 -1.62 -6.13
N ALA A 38 16.00 -0.88 -6.57
CA ALA A 38 14.60 -1.33 -6.50
C ALA A 38 14.34 -2.53 -7.42
N LEU A 39 14.83 -2.49 -8.66
CA LEU A 39 14.63 -3.58 -9.62
C LEU A 39 15.36 -4.86 -9.19
N ASN A 40 16.60 -4.75 -8.72
CA ASN A 40 17.34 -5.88 -8.16
C ASN A 40 16.64 -6.44 -6.92
N GLY A 41 16.14 -5.57 -6.04
CA GLY A 41 15.37 -5.97 -4.86
C GLY A 41 14.11 -6.75 -5.22
N ASN A 42 13.37 -6.30 -6.23
CA ASN A 42 12.19 -7.01 -6.72
C ASN A 42 12.55 -8.40 -7.23
N VAL A 43 13.68 -8.57 -7.94
CA VAL A 43 14.13 -9.89 -8.40
C VAL A 43 14.58 -10.76 -7.22
N ALA A 44 15.32 -10.22 -6.25
CA ALA A 44 15.73 -10.94 -5.04
C ALA A 44 14.54 -11.43 -4.20
N ALA A 45 13.44 -10.68 -4.19
CA ALA A 45 12.19 -11.05 -3.52
C ALA A 45 11.36 -12.10 -4.28
N ASN A 46 11.72 -12.41 -5.53
CA ASN A 46 10.95 -13.32 -6.40
C ASN A 46 11.73 -14.54 -6.90
N VAL A 47 13.06 -14.55 -6.80
CA VAL A 47 13.87 -15.74 -7.09
C VAL A 47 13.90 -16.64 -5.86
N LEU A 48 13.47 -17.89 -6.03
CA LEU A 48 13.47 -18.93 -5.03
C LEU A 48 14.75 -19.75 -5.09
N GLY A 49 15.26 -20.13 -3.93
CA GLY A 49 16.45 -20.95 -3.81
C GLY A 49 16.46 -21.76 -2.52
N ARG A 50 17.53 -22.52 -2.34
CA ARG A 50 17.74 -23.39 -1.18
C ARG A 50 19.01 -23.01 -0.45
N CYS A 51 19.03 -23.21 0.86
CA CYS A 51 20.25 -23.11 1.65
C CYS A 51 21.05 -24.42 1.49
N ASP A 52 22.30 -24.28 1.07
CA ASP A 52 23.30 -25.34 0.99
C ASP A 52 24.47 -24.96 1.92
N GLY A 53 24.40 -25.45 3.16
CA GLY A 53 25.22 -24.95 4.26
C GLY A 53 24.97 -23.46 4.54
N ASP A 54 26.04 -22.66 4.57
CA ASP A 54 25.97 -21.22 4.81
C ASP A 54 25.62 -20.41 3.55
N LYS A 55 25.42 -21.06 2.39
CA LYS A 55 25.18 -20.40 1.11
C LYS A 55 23.75 -20.59 0.64
N TRP A 56 23.20 -19.57 0.02
CA TRP A 56 21.95 -19.68 -0.72
C TRP A 56 22.24 -19.91 -2.21
N VAL A 57 21.53 -20.87 -2.82
CA VAL A 57 21.67 -21.24 -4.22
C VAL A 57 20.33 -21.10 -4.92
N ALA A 58 20.31 -20.34 -6.01
CA ALA A 58 19.08 -20.08 -6.75
C ALA A 58 18.58 -21.31 -7.51
N VAL A 59 17.28 -21.58 -7.42
CA VAL A 59 16.62 -22.74 -8.04
C VAL A 59 15.62 -22.29 -9.11
N LEU A 60 14.64 -21.45 -8.74
CA LEU A 60 13.56 -21.00 -9.64
C LEU A 60 13.53 -19.47 -9.73
N GLY A 61 13.38 -18.95 -10.94
CA GLY A 61 13.16 -17.53 -11.21
C GLY A 61 11.74 -17.07 -10.93
N PRO A 62 11.46 -15.77 -11.09
CA PRO A 62 10.10 -15.24 -11.04
C PRO A 62 9.22 -15.97 -12.05
N GLN A 63 8.04 -16.41 -11.61
CA GLN A 63 7.04 -17.11 -12.43
C GLN A 63 7.48 -18.44 -13.06
N GLU A 64 8.68 -18.94 -12.77
CA GLU A 64 9.10 -20.27 -13.25
C GLU A 64 8.29 -21.36 -12.53
N GLU A 65 7.82 -22.34 -13.31
CA GLU A 65 7.14 -23.54 -12.81
C GLU A 65 8.16 -24.48 -12.16
N GLY A 66 7.73 -25.19 -11.12
CA GLY A 66 8.57 -26.15 -10.41
C GLY A 66 8.12 -26.39 -8.98
N ASP A 67 8.72 -27.38 -8.34
CA ASP A 67 8.49 -27.64 -6.92
C ASP A 67 9.08 -26.52 -6.08
N ARG A 68 8.21 -25.84 -5.32
CA ARG A 68 8.56 -24.73 -4.44
C ARG A 68 8.75 -25.16 -2.99
N SER A 69 8.58 -26.45 -2.70
CA SER A 69 8.65 -27.00 -1.35
C SER A 69 10.03 -26.76 -0.73
N GLY A 70 10.05 -26.08 0.41
CA GLY A 70 11.28 -25.79 1.16
C GLY A 70 12.18 -24.71 0.52
N LEU A 71 11.75 -24.04 -0.56
CA LEU A 71 12.49 -22.93 -1.13
C LEU A 71 12.17 -21.62 -0.39
N ILE A 72 13.17 -20.75 -0.28
CA ILE A 72 13.03 -19.39 0.24
C ILE A 72 13.57 -18.39 -0.78
N THR A 73 13.06 -17.16 -0.74
CA THR A 73 13.58 -16.08 -1.59
C THR A 73 14.97 -15.65 -1.13
N PHE A 74 15.75 -15.04 -2.02
CA PHE A 74 17.04 -14.48 -1.61
C PHE A 74 16.86 -13.37 -0.58
N GLU A 75 15.84 -12.52 -0.74
CA GLU A 75 15.48 -11.50 0.24
C GLU A 75 15.22 -12.11 1.63
N LYS A 76 14.43 -13.18 1.71
CA LYS A 76 14.18 -13.88 2.97
C LYS A 76 15.46 -14.47 3.58
N TYR A 77 16.32 -15.07 2.77
CA TYR A 77 17.62 -15.56 3.24
C TYR A 77 18.47 -14.44 3.85
N VAL A 78 18.52 -13.28 3.19
CA VAL A 78 19.27 -12.11 3.69
C VAL A 78 18.66 -11.54 4.97
N ASP A 79 17.33 -11.52 5.07
CA ASP A 79 16.61 -11.12 6.28
C ASP A 79 16.93 -12.05 7.46
N ASP A 80 16.93 -13.36 7.23
CA ASP A 80 17.24 -14.37 8.24
C ASP A 80 18.73 -14.29 8.66
N LEU A 81 19.65 -14.07 7.71
CA LEU A 81 21.09 -13.89 7.96
C LEU A 81 21.40 -12.63 8.79
N HIS A 82 20.58 -11.59 8.63
CA HIS A 82 20.69 -10.33 9.34
C HIS A 82 19.45 -10.08 10.21
N ALA A 83 19.03 -11.09 10.96
CA ALA A 83 17.90 -11.00 11.88
C ALA A 83 18.15 -10.00 13.01
N GLU A 84 17.06 -9.55 13.62
CA GLU A 84 17.12 -8.75 14.84
C GLU A 84 17.85 -9.53 15.95
N PRO A 85 18.89 -8.96 16.58
CA PRO A 85 19.60 -9.63 17.67
C PRO A 85 18.72 -9.69 18.94
N PRO A 86 18.83 -10.78 19.73
CA PRO A 86 18.08 -10.91 20.98
C PRO A 86 18.24 -9.71 21.91
N GLY A 87 17.13 -9.27 22.53
CA GLY A 87 17.10 -8.16 23.48
C GLY A 87 17.22 -6.76 22.86
N MET A 88 17.18 -6.62 21.53
CA MET A 88 17.28 -5.31 20.87
C MET A 88 16.13 -4.35 21.26
N GLN A 89 14.92 -4.87 21.51
CA GLN A 89 13.78 -4.06 21.96
C GLN A 89 13.92 -3.50 23.38
N GLU A 90 14.75 -4.12 24.22
CA GLU A 90 15.00 -3.70 25.61
C GLU A 90 16.03 -2.56 25.70
N ARG A 91 16.70 -2.23 24.58
CA ARG A 91 17.72 -1.19 24.51
C ARG A 91 17.11 0.21 24.38
N PRO A 92 17.84 1.27 24.78
CA PRO A 92 17.43 2.65 24.55
C PRO A 92 17.13 2.91 23.06
N LYS A 93 16.13 3.74 22.78
CA LYS A 93 15.67 4.05 21.41
C LYS A 93 16.82 4.43 20.47
N SER A 94 17.74 5.29 20.90
CA SER A 94 18.88 5.74 20.09
C SER A 94 19.83 4.60 19.70
N GLU A 95 20.01 3.62 20.58
CA GLU A 95 20.83 2.44 20.31
C GLU A 95 20.11 1.48 19.36
N ARG A 96 18.82 1.24 19.61
CA ARG A 96 17.96 0.44 18.72
C ARG A 96 17.94 1.01 17.31
N ASP A 97 17.75 2.33 17.16
CA ASP A 97 17.73 3.02 15.86
C ASP A 97 19.09 2.93 15.16
N ARG A 98 20.20 2.92 15.89
CA ARG A 98 21.54 2.69 15.32
C ARG A 98 21.70 1.25 14.81
N MET A 99 21.36 0.27 15.65
CA MET A 99 21.45 -1.15 15.29
C MET A 99 20.56 -1.48 14.08
N TRP A 100 19.35 -0.93 14.03
CA TRP A 100 18.43 -1.16 12.92
C TRP A 100 18.95 -0.56 11.62
N ARG A 101 19.56 0.64 11.67
CA ARG A 101 20.22 1.24 10.51
C ARG A 101 21.37 0.36 9.99
N GLU A 102 22.16 -0.25 10.87
CA GLU A 102 23.25 -1.15 10.47
C GLU A 102 22.73 -2.44 9.82
N ILE A 103 21.71 -3.08 10.42
CA ILE A 103 21.06 -4.28 9.88
C ILE A 103 20.44 -3.98 8.51
N ALA A 104 19.65 -2.92 8.41
CA ALA A 104 19.02 -2.49 7.16
C ALA A 104 20.05 -2.11 6.08
N ALA A 105 21.20 -1.54 6.47
CA ALA A 105 22.29 -1.26 5.52
C ALA A 105 22.93 -2.55 4.97
N ARG A 106 23.17 -3.56 5.82
CA ARG A 106 23.72 -4.86 5.40
C ARG A 106 22.77 -5.60 4.46
N ARG A 107 21.48 -5.68 4.84
CA ARG A 107 20.43 -6.29 4.00
C ARG A 107 20.37 -5.62 2.62
N ARG A 108 20.29 -4.29 2.59
CA ARG A 108 20.30 -3.50 1.34
C ARG A 108 21.55 -3.74 0.49
N ALA A 109 22.73 -3.82 1.12
CA ALA A 109 23.98 -4.01 0.40
C ALA A 109 24.04 -5.35 -0.36
N MET A 110 23.45 -6.41 0.20
CA MET A 110 23.37 -7.73 -0.46
C MET A 110 22.29 -7.77 -1.55
N VAL A 111 21.10 -7.28 -1.23
CA VAL A 111 19.94 -7.36 -2.14
C VAL A 111 20.16 -6.53 -3.41
N ARG A 112 20.74 -5.33 -3.29
CA ARG A 112 20.89 -4.41 -4.43
C ARG A 112 21.82 -4.91 -5.54
N VAL A 113 22.73 -5.83 -5.23
CA VAL A 113 23.67 -6.39 -6.20
C VAL A 113 23.29 -7.81 -6.63
N PHE A 114 22.13 -8.32 -6.22
CA PHE A 114 21.76 -9.73 -6.34
C PHE A 114 22.00 -10.34 -7.74
N THR A 115 21.73 -9.58 -8.80
CA THR A 115 21.90 -10.05 -10.18
C THR A 115 23.20 -9.63 -10.85
N HIS A 116 24.10 -8.94 -10.15
CA HIS A 116 25.41 -8.55 -10.70
C HIS A 116 26.29 -9.77 -11.00
N ALA A 117 27.32 -9.57 -11.83
CA ALA A 117 28.29 -10.62 -12.17
C ALA A 117 28.92 -11.23 -10.91
N GLY A 118 28.94 -12.56 -10.85
CA GLY A 118 29.44 -13.34 -9.71
C GLY A 118 28.49 -13.44 -8.52
N GLN A 119 27.30 -12.87 -8.58
CA GLN A 119 26.31 -12.92 -7.50
C GLN A 119 25.31 -14.07 -7.70
N PRO A 120 24.64 -14.56 -6.64
CA PRO A 120 23.79 -15.75 -6.71
C PRO A 120 22.63 -15.65 -7.72
N GLY A 121 22.22 -14.43 -8.05
CA GLY A 121 21.13 -14.14 -8.99
C GLY A 121 21.57 -13.79 -10.40
N GLU A 122 22.86 -13.89 -10.77
CA GLU A 122 23.40 -13.40 -12.05
C GLU A 122 22.56 -13.83 -13.27
N LYS A 123 22.18 -15.11 -13.35
CA LYS A 123 21.38 -15.65 -14.46
C LYS A 123 19.97 -15.02 -14.59
N TYR A 124 19.49 -14.32 -13.57
CA TYR A 124 18.18 -13.67 -13.54
C TYR A 124 18.23 -12.17 -13.86
N MET A 125 19.38 -11.63 -14.27
CA MET A 125 19.51 -10.23 -14.74
C MET A 125 18.45 -9.86 -15.80
N ARG A 126 18.02 -10.82 -16.63
CA ARG A 126 16.94 -10.62 -17.62
C ARG A 126 15.64 -10.07 -17.01
N HIS A 127 15.34 -10.39 -15.76
CA HIS A 127 14.13 -9.92 -15.05
C HIS A 127 14.29 -8.50 -14.49
N VAL A 128 15.53 -8.04 -14.26
CA VAL A 128 15.81 -6.62 -14.00
C VAL A 128 15.56 -5.82 -15.28
N GLU A 129 16.09 -6.29 -16.41
CA GLU A 129 15.93 -5.63 -17.70
C GLU A 129 14.47 -5.61 -18.19
N GLU A 130 13.70 -6.65 -17.92
CA GLU A 130 12.26 -6.69 -18.19
C GLU A 130 11.52 -5.56 -17.47
N GLN A 131 11.71 -5.42 -16.16
CA GLN A 131 11.10 -4.33 -15.38
C GLN A 131 11.57 -2.96 -15.90
N ARG A 132 12.87 -2.82 -16.19
CA ARG A 132 13.44 -1.57 -16.71
C ARG A 132 12.76 -1.16 -18.01
N ARG A 133 12.56 -2.09 -18.94
CA ARG A 133 11.88 -1.81 -20.22
C ARG A 133 10.47 -1.27 -19.99
N VAL A 134 9.72 -1.83 -19.04
CA VAL A 134 8.38 -1.35 -18.72
C VAL A 134 8.43 0.07 -18.16
N LEU A 135 9.25 0.31 -17.12
CA LEU A 135 9.30 1.60 -16.44
C LEU A 135 9.89 2.73 -17.28
N THR A 136 10.75 2.40 -18.26
CA THR A 136 11.35 3.39 -19.17
C THR A 136 10.56 3.62 -20.45
N ALA A 137 9.52 2.82 -20.72
CA ALA A 137 8.63 3.01 -21.88
C ALA A 137 7.80 4.30 -21.79
N THR A 138 7.64 4.85 -20.59
CA THR A 138 6.83 6.04 -20.32
C THR A 138 7.69 7.13 -19.65
N PRO A 139 8.61 7.76 -20.39
CA PRO A 139 9.49 8.77 -19.82
C PRO A 139 8.67 9.90 -19.19
N ASN A 140 9.13 10.40 -18.03
CA ASN A 140 8.48 11.43 -17.20
C ASN A 140 7.23 11.00 -16.41
N HIS A 141 6.86 9.73 -16.46
CA HIS A 141 5.76 9.15 -15.70
C HIS A 141 6.29 8.09 -14.74
N SER A 142 5.68 7.99 -13.56
CA SER A 142 6.17 7.13 -12.47
C SER A 142 5.21 5.99 -12.16
N MET A 143 3.93 6.12 -12.50
CA MET A 143 2.91 5.12 -12.19
C MET A 143 2.99 3.94 -13.15
N ILE A 144 2.90 2.73 -12.59
CA ILE A 144 3.05 1.50 -13.36
C ILE A 144 1.82 1.17 -14.19
N PRO A 145 1.98 0.47 -15.33
CA PRO A 145 0.90 0.26 -16.30
C PRO A 145 -0.29 -0.54 -15.74
N ALA A 146 -0.02 -1.50 -14.85
CA ALA A 146 -1.06 -2.33 -14.24
C ALA A 146 -2.11 -1.51 -13.46
N PHE A 147 -1.72 -0.36 -12.89
CA PHE A 147 -2.66 0.54 -12.22
C PHE A 147 -3.67 1.12 -13.22
N PHE A 148 -3.20 1.59 -14.38
CA PHE A 148 -4.07 2.14 -15.42
C PHE A 148 -4.98 1.07 -16.02
N GLN A 149 -4.49 -0.15 -16.15
CA GLN A 149 -5.29 -1.29 -16.58
C GLN A 149 -6.42 -1.61 -15.59
N LEU A 150 -6.19 -1.52 -14.27
CA LEU A 150 -7.22 -1.66 -13.25
C LEU A 150 -8.35 -0.63 -13.43
N VAL A 151 -8.01 0.65 -13.43
CA VAL A 151 -9.04 1.72 -13.48
C VAL A 151 -9.79 1.74 -14.82
N ASN A 152 -9.10 1.45 -15.94
CA ASN A 152 -9.75 1.28 -17.24
C ASN A 152 -10.72 0.09 -17.22
N THR A 153 -10.32 -1.05 -16.64
CA THR A 153 -11.20 -2.22 -16.53
C THR A 153 -12.46 -1.90 -15.73
N LEU A 154 -12.33 -1.26 -14.56
CA LEU A 154 -13.49 -0.87 -13.75
C LEU A 154 -14.43 0.08 -14.49
N SER A 155 -13.86 1.05 -15.21
CA SER A 155 -14.61 2.04 -15.99
C SER A 155 -15.35 1.43 -17.19
N GLU A 156 -14.72 0.49 -17.91
CA GLU A 156 -15.34 -0.25 -19.01
C GLU A 156 -16.46 -1.18 -18.53
N LEU A 157 -16.33 -1.74 -17.32
CA LEU A 157 -17.37 -2.54 -16.66
C LEU A 157 -18.51 -1.69 -16.05
N ASN A 158 -18.44 -0.36 -16.25
CA ASN A 158 -19.34 0.63 -15.67
C ASN A 158 -19.50 0.45 -14.16
N TRP A 159 -18.39 0.18 -13.47
CA TRP A 159 -18.36 -0.05 -12.03
C TRP A 159 -17.86 1.21 -11.33
N PRO A 160 -18.72 1.97 -10.62
CA PRO A 160 -18.30 3.13 -9.85
C PRO A 160 -17.35 2.71 -8.72
N PHE A 161 -16.27 3.44 -8.54
CA PHE A 161 -15.28 3.18 -7.49
C PHE A 161 -14.83 4.47 -6.81
N THR A 162 -14.42 4.33 -5.56
CA THR A 162 -13.66 5.32 -4.81
C THR A 162 -12.21 4.89 -4.77
N LEU A 163 -11.31 5.78 -5.16
CA LEU A 163 -9.88 5.54 -5.17
C LEU A 163 -9.20 6.53 -4.20
N ILE A 164 -8.52 5.97 -3.21
CA ILE A 164 -7.79 6.72 -2.19
C ILE A 164 -6.32 6.36 -2.28
N PHE A 165 -5.51 7.28 -2.79
CA PHE A 165 -4.06 7.15 -2.74
C PHE A 165 -3.57 7.30 -1.30
N ARG A 166 -2.63 6.45 -0.88
CA ARG A 166 -2.09 6.40 0.48
C ARG A 166 -0.57 6.53 0.41
N THR A 167 0.02 7.27 1.33
CA THR A 167 1.49 7.34 1.47
C THR A 167 1.87 7.83 2.85
N PHE A 168 3.06 7.45 3.30
CA PHE A 168 3.74 8.09 4.42
C PHE A 168 4.65 9.25 3.98
N GLY A 169 4.95 9.35 2.68
CA GLY A 169 5.95 10.23 2.09
C GLY A 169 5.37 11.50 1.45
N ASN A 170 6.08 12.00 0.44
CA ASN A 170 5.78 13.28 -0.22
C ASN A 170 5.40 13.14 -1.71
N ASP A 171 5.20 11.91 -2.19
CA ASP A 171 4.95 11.65 -3.62
C ASP A 171 3.51 11.94 -4.06
N MET A 172 2.62 12.29 -3.12
CA MET A 172 1.19 12.53 -3.36
C MET A 172 0.94 13.52 -4.52
N ALA A 173 1.58 14.70 -4.49
CA ALA A 173 1.38 15.71 -5.51
C ALA A 173 1.78 15.25 -6.92
N ASN A 174 2.84 14.42 -7.02
CA ASN A 174 3.28 13.87 -8.31
C ASN A 174 2.28 12.84 -8.84
N VAL A 175 1.79 11.95 -7.97
CA VAL A 175 0.80 10.93 -8.33
C VAL A 175 -0.52 11.57 -8.78
N LEU A 176 -1.02 12.58 -8.05
CA LEU A 176 -2.26 13.27 -8.42
C LEU A 176 -2.12 14.05 -9.74
N ARG A 177 -0.94 14.61 -10.02
CA ARG A 177 -0.65 15.23 -11.32
C ARG A 177 -0.71 14.22 -12.46
N GLU A 178 -0.06 13.06 -12.29
CA GLU A 178 -0.03 12.00 -13.30
C GLU A 178 -1.42 11.37 -13.52
N TRP A 179 -2.17 11.14 -12.44
CA TRP A 179 -3.58 10.75 -12.49
C TRP A 179 -4.42 11.73 -13.32
N ARG A 180 -4.23 13.04 -13.12
CA ARG A 180 -4.93 14.07 -13.90
C ARG A 180 -4.57 13.99 -15.39
N GLN A 181 -3.27 13.89 -15.71
CA GLN A 181 -2.82 13.71 -17.10
C GLN A 181 -3.47 12.48 -17.74
N PHE A 182 -3.60 11.38 -16.99
CA PHE A 182 -4.33 10.19 -17.41
C PHE A 182 -5.80 10.47 -17.70
N VAL A 183 -6.54 11.04 -16.75
CA VAL A 183 -7.97 11.35 -16.90
C VAL A 183 -8.24 12.24 -18.11
N PHE A 184 -7.37 13.22 -18.38
CA PHE A 184 -7.56 14.14 -19.50
C PHE A 184 -7.12 13.57 -20.86
N GLY A 185 -6.45 12.41 -20.89
CA GLY A 185 -5.96 11.77 -22.11
C GLY A 185 -4.58 12.26 -22.55
N GLU A 186 -3.83 12.90 -21.65
CA GLU A 186 -2.47 13.39 -21.87
C GLU A 186 -1.41 12.35 -21.52
N HIS A 187 -1.81 11.28 -20.82
CA HIS A 187 -0.96 10.14 -20.49
C HIS A 187 -0.89 9.13 -21.65
N VAL A 188 0.22 8.40 -21.75
CA VAL A 188 0.40 7.34 -22.77
C VAL A 188 -0.61 6.20 -22.62
N TYR A 189 -0.93 5.84 -21.38
CA TYR A 189 -2.09 5.00 -21.08
C TYR A 189 -3.34 5.88 -21.17
N GLN A 190 -4.15 5.70 -22.20
CA GLN A 190 -5.35 6.51 -22.41
C GLN A 190 -6.50 6.02 -21.51
N PRO A 191 -7.37 6.92 -21.02
CA PRO A 191 -8.53 6.56 -20.21
C PRO A 191 -9.61 5.93 -21.09
N ARG A 192 -10.27 4.88 -20.60
CA ARG A 192 -11.29 4.11 -21.32
C ARG A 192 -12.51 3.85 -20.44
N GLY A 193 -13.67 3.67 -21.08
CA GLY A 193 -14.93 3.34 -20.40
C GLY A 193 -15.74 4.54 -19.91
N ALA A 194 -16.95 4.27 -19.43
CA ALA A 194 -17.96 5.29 -19.14
C ALA A 194 -17.67 6.07 -17.85
N VAL A 195 -17.14 5.40 -16.81
CA VAL A 195 -16.87 6.03 -15.51
C VAL A 195 -15.79 7.10 -15.64
N LEU A 196 -14.69 6.80 -16.32
CA LEU A 196 -13.60 7.77 -16.54
C LEU A 196 -14.02 8.90 -17.49
N LYS A 197 -14.89 8.61 -18.47
CA LYS A 197 -15.47 9.65 -19.32
C LYS A 197 -16.30 10.64 -18.50
N ASP A 198 -17.19 10.14 -17.63
CA ASP A 198 -17.99 10.99 -16.73
C ASP A 198 -17.10 11.78 -15.75
N LEU A 199 -16.06 11.13 -15.21
CA LEU A 199 -15.09 11.76 -14.33
C LEU A 199 -14.36 12.92 -15.02
N LYS A 200 -13.99 12.78 -16.30
CA LYS A 200 -13.39 13.85 -17.10
C LYS A 200 -14.38 15.00 -17.34
N GLU A 201 -15.62 14.69 -17.72
CA GLU A 201 -16.64 15.69 -18.05
C GLU A 201 -17.07 16.53 -16.83
N LYS A 202 -17.04 15.94 -15.64
CA LYS A 202 -17.43 16.58 -14.38
C LYS A 202 -16.25 16.78 -13.43
N TYR A 203 -15.03 16.86 -13.95
CA TYR A 203 -13.82 16.77 -13.14
C TYR A 203 -13.80 17.76 -11.98
N VAL A 204 -13.64 17.21 -10.77
CA VAL A 204 -13.38 17.97 -9.54
C VAL A 204 -11.97 17.60 -9.08
N PRO A 205 -11.11 18.59 -8.74
CA PRO A 205 -9.78 18.31 -8.20
C PRO A 205 -9.84 17.36 -7.00
N GLU A 206 -8.83 16.49 -6.91
CA GLU A 206 -8.79 15.43 -5.92
C GLU A 206 -8.74 16.00 -4.50
N ALA A 207 -9.47 15.36 -3.60
CA ALA A 207 -9.49 15.74 -2.21
C ALA A 207 -8.24 15.19 -1.50
N THR A 208 -7.47 16.06 -0.84
CA THR A 208 -6.25 15.69 -0.12
C THR A 208 -6.42 15.80 1.38
N GLY A 209 -5.81 14.93 2.16
CA GLY A 209 -5.82 15.06 3.61
C GLY A 209 -4.67 14.33 4.27
N CYS A 210 -4.60 14.44 5.59
CA CYS A 210 -3.66 13.64 6.38
C CYS A 210 -4.31 13.12 7.65
N ILE A 211 -3.84 11.96 8.10
CA ILE A 211 -4.24 11.35 9.37
C ILE A 211 -3.11 11.61 10.35
N PHE A 212 -3.42 12.11 11.54
CA PHE A 212 -2.48 12.22 12.66
C PHE A 212 -2.89 11.28 13.79
N ARG A 213 -1.89 10.66 14.44
CA ARG A 213 -2.08 9.73 15.55
C ARG A 213 -1.15 10.11 16.71
N ALA A 214 -1.70 10.12 17.91
CA ALA A 214 -0.95 10.26 19.14
C ALA A 214 -1.62 9.41 20.23
N GLU A 215 -0.91 8.43 20.76
CA GLU A 215 -1.44 7.45 21.72
C GLU A 215 -2.78 6.83 21.27
N ASP A 216 -3.88 7.12 21.97
CA ASP A 216 -5.25 6.69 21.69
C ASP A 216 -6.05 7.70 20.85
N GLN A 217 -5.44 8.85 20.51
CA GLN A 217 -6.05 9.92 19.76
C GLN A 217 -5.82 9.75 18.26
N LEU A 218 -6.88 10.01 17.49
CA LEU A 218 -6.90 9.94 16.04
C LEU A 218 -7.51 11.24 15.51
N PHE A 219 -6.84 11.85 14.53
CA PHE A 219 -7.31 13.08 13.89
C PHE A 219 -7.26 12.94 12.38
N PHE A 220 -8.22 13.58 11.71
CA PHE A 220 -8.26 13.67 10.26
C PHE A 220 -8.29 15.13 9.83
N CYS A 221 -7.28 15.54 9.05
CA CYS A 221 -7.14 16.88 8.51
C CYS A 221 -7.56 16.88 7.02
N LEU A 222 -8.49 17.75 6.67
CA LEU A 222 -8.94 17.96 5.29
C LEU A 222 -8.11 19.07 4.64
N GLY A 223 -7.57 18.79 3.46
CA GLY A 223 -6.81 19.72 2.63
C GLY A 223 -5.31 19.44 2.48
N PRO A 224 -4.54 19.08 3.52
CA PRO A 224 -3.10 18.89 3.37
C PRO A 224 -2.75 17.72 2.44
N ASP A 225 -1.75 17.93 1.58
CA ASP A 225 -1.13 16.90 0.74
C ASP A 225 0.26 16.48 1.26
N LYS A 226 0.55 16.85 2.52
CA LYS A 226 1.82 16.63 3.22
C LYS A 226 1.59 15.98 4.58
N PRO A 227 2.63 15.32 5.15
CA PRO A 227 2.54 14.73 6.48
C PRO A 227 2.14 15.74 7.55
N SER A 228 1.35 15.29 8.53
CA SER A 228 0.99 16.08 9.70
C SER A 228 2.21 16.44 10.54
N VAL A 229 2.27 17.68 11.03
CA VAL A 229 3.36 18.16 11.88
C VAL A 229 2.78 18.69 13.19
N VAL A 230 3.12 18.02 14.29
CA VAL A 230 2.81 18.44 15.66
C VAL A 230 4.12 18.53 16.43
N LYS A 231 4.33 19.66 17.10
CA LYS A 231 5.52 19.95 17.90
C LYS A 231 5.19 19.78 19.37
N TYR A 232 6.04 19.03 20.05
CA TYR A 232 5.96 18.80 21.49
C TYR A 232 6.95 19.75 22.19
N PRO A 233 6.52 20.47 23.25
CA PRO A 233 7.43 21.22 24.11
C PRO A 233 8.51 20.31 24.70
N GLU A 234 9.66 20.89 25.04
CA GLU A 234 10.77 20.13 25.63
C GLU A 234 10.33 19.43 26.93
N GLY A 235 10.66 18.14 27.06
CA GLY A 235 10.26 17.31 28.20
C GLY A 235 8.80 16.85 28.20
N THR A 236 8.03 17.15 27.14
CA THR A 236 6.61 16.75 27.03
C THR A 236 6.44 15.63 26.01
N GLU A 237 5.84 14.51 26.41
CA GLU A 237 5.60 13.36 25.53
C GLU A 237 4.18 13.34 24.92
N THR A 238 3.23 14.03 25.56
CA THR A 238 1.81 14.06 25.15
C THR A 238 1.28 15.48 25.11
N LEU A 239 0.28 15.72 24.26
CA LEU A 239 -0.41 17.00 24.17
C LEU A 239 -1.91 16.81 24.40
N PRO A 240 -2.59 17.76 25.03
CA PRO A 240 -4.04 17.72 25.11
C PRO A 240 -4.65 17.84 23.70
N PRO A 241 -5.80 17.19 23.42
CA PRO A 241 -6.43 17.21 22.10
C PRO A 241 -6.65 18.62 21.53
N SER A 242 -6.96 19.60 22.38
CA SER A 242 -7.16 21.00 21.98
C SER A 242 -5.90 21.64 21.39
N GLU A 243 -4.72 21.32 21.93
CA GLU A 243 -3.45 21.83 21.40
C GLU A 243 -3.07 21.14 20.10
N VAL A 244 -3.29 19.82 20.01
CA VAL A 244 -3.11 19.06 18.76
C VAL A 244 -4.01 19.64 17.66
N LEU A 245 -5.30 19.85 17.95
CA LEU A 245 -6.25 20.47 17.03
C LEU A 245 -5.78 21.85 16.56
N ALA A 246 -5.31 22.70 17.48
CA ALA A 246 -4.82 24.03 17.14
C ALA A 246 -3.61 23.98 16.19
N GLN A 247 -2.64 23.09 16.47
CA GLN A 247 -1.47 22.93 15.61
C GLN A 247 -1.82 22.37 14.23
N LEU A 248 -2.66 21.33 14.18
CA LEU A 248 -3.09 20.72 12.91
C LEU A 248 -3.92 21.70 12.06
N SER A 249 -4.80 22.49 12.69
CA SER A 249 -5.62 23.49 11.99
C SER A 249 -4.78 24.63 11.40
N ALA A 250 -3.61 24.88 11.98
CA ALA A 250 -2.65 25.87 11.49
C ALA A 250 -1.74 25.33 10.38
N MET A 251 -1.85 24.05 10.00
CA MET A 251 -1.04 23.49 8.91
C MET A 251 -1.37 24.14 7.56
N PRO A 252 -0.37 24.31 6.68
CA PRO A 252 -0.61 24.77 5.31
C PRO A 252 -1.66 23.93 4.59
N SER A 253 -2.56 24.60 3.87
CA SER A 253 -3.66 23.98 3.12
C SER A 253 -4.69 23.23 3.96
N CYS A 254 -4.60 23.24 5.30
CA CYS A 254 -5.63 22.67 6.15
C CYS A 254 -6.89 23.53 6.14
N LYS A 255 -8.03 22.89 5.87
CA LYS A 255 -9.36 23.53 5.83
C LYS A 255 -10.14 23.20 7.09
N GLU A 256 -10.06 21.95 7.53
CA GLU A 256 -10.78 21.44 8.69
C GLU A 256 -9.97 20.34 9.37
N VAL A 257 -10.10 20.22 10.69
CA VAL A 257 -9.53 19.13 11.47
C VAL A 257 -10.61 18.52 12.34
N HIS A 258 -10.72 17.20 12.28
CA HIS A 258 -11.67 16.43 13.06
C HIS A 258 -10.89 15.51 14.01
N GLN A 259 -11.06 15.67 15.31
CA GLN A 259 -10.77 14.57 16.22
C GLN A 259 -11.79 13.46 15.95
N THR A 260 -11.33 12.25 15.74
CA THR A 260 -12.14 11.17 15.17
C THR A 260 -11.91 9.84 15.89
N ASN A 261 -12.71 8.85 15.50
CA ASN A 261 -12.56 7.45 15.85
C ASN A 261 -12.66 6.62 14.56
N PHE A 262 -12.58 5.29 14.63
CA PHE A 262 -12.57 4.46 13.41
C PHE A 262 -13.86 4.56 12.59
N GLN A 263 -15.03 4.64 13.23
CA GLN A 263 -16.32 4.79 12.54
C GLN A 263 -16.43 6.16 11.87
N LEU A 264 -16.14 7.24 12.61
CA LEU A 264 -16.21 8.60 12.07
C LEU A 264 -15.15 8.83 10.99
N LEU A 265 -13.95 8.24 11.12
CA LEU A 265 -12.91 8.28 10.08
C LEU A 265 -13.39 7.59 8.80
N HIS A 266 -13.97 6.39 8.92
CA HIS A 266 -14.55 5.68 7.78
C HIS A 266 -15.58 6.56 7.04
N ASP A 267 -16.52 7.14 7.78
CA ASP A 267 -17.59 7.95 7.20
C ASP A 267 -17.04 9.24 6.58
N LYS A 268 -16.06 9.88 7.23
CA LYS A 268 -15.41 11.09 6.73
C LYS A 268 -14.56 10.83 5.49
N LEU A 269 -13.83 9.72 5.41
CA LEU A 269 -13.08 9.37 4.20
C LEU A 269 -14.03 9.20 3.00
N TRP A 270 -15.19 8.57 3.21
CA TRP A 270 -16.20 8.41 2.17
C TRP A 270 -16.86 9.73 1.76
N GLU A 271 -17.33 10.52 2.73
CA GLU A 271 -17.94 11.84 2.49
C GLU A 271 -16.96 12.75 1.74
N TYR A 272 -15.71 12.79 2.20
CA TYR A 272 -14.70 13.68 1.68
C TYR A 272 -14.30 13.33 0.24
N THR A 273 -14.09 12.05 -0.05
CA THR A 273 -13.77 11.63 -1.42
C THR A 273 -14.98 11.72 -2.36
N SER A 274 -16.20 11.54 -1.87
CA SER A 274 -17.41 11.75 -2.68
C SER A 274 -17.53 13.18 -3.21
N ALA A 275 -16.98 14.17 -2.49
CA ALA A 275 -16.94 15.57 -2.92
C ALA A 275 -15.95 15.85 -4.07
N SER A 276 -15.05 14.91 -4.38
CA SER A 276 -14.03 15.00 -5.44
C SER A 276 -14.15 13.86 -6.46
N ASN A 277 -15.39 13.57 -6.88
CA ASN A 277 -15.71 12.48 -7.81
C ASN A 277 -15.15 11.12 -7.39
N ASN A 278 -15.08 10.87 -6.08
CA ASN A 278 -14.57 9.64 -5.46
C ASN A 278 -13.05 9.43 -5.59
N ILE A 279 -12.27 10.46 -5.90
CA ILE A 279 -10.80 10.37 -5.93
C ILE A 279 -10.19 11.22 -4.81
N GLY A 280 -9.32 10.63 -3.99
CA GLY A 280 -8.61 11.37 -2.97
C GLY A 280 -7.20 10.86 -2.67
N GLY A 281 -6.47 11.63 -1.89
CA GLY A 281 -5.11 11.32 -1.44
C GLY A 281 -4.97 11.57 0.05
N ILE A 282 -4.47 10.58 0.80
CA ILE A 282 -4.29 10.68 2.24
C ILE A 282 -2.84 10.39 2.60
N VAL A 283 -2.24 11.32 3.35
CA VAL A 283 -0.91 11.16 3.94
C VAL A 283 -1.05 10.62 5.36
N ASP A 284 -0.52 9.42 5.58
CA ASP A 284 -0.47 8.77 6.88
C ASP A 284 0.69 9.30 7.74
N TYR A 285 0.60 9.13 9.07
CA TYR A 285 1.57 9.67 10.00
C TYR A 285 2.69 8.68 10.36
N TYR A 286 3.77 8.73 9.60
CA TYR A 286 4.94 7.84 9.76
C TYR A 286 5.56 7.87 11.16
N PRO A 287 5.74 9.02 11.83
CA PRO A 287 6.35 9.05 13.17
C PRO A 287 5.65 8.16 14.20
N PHE A 288 4.32 8.00 14.11
CA PHE A 288 3.57 7.11 15.01
C PHE A 288 3.80 5.63 14.68
N TRP A 289 3.88 5.29 13.41
CA TRP A 289 4.21 3.92 12.98
C TRP A 289 5.64 3.55 13.40
N ALA A 290 6.59 4.45 13.15
CA ALA A 290 8.00 4.26 13.50
C ALA A 290 8.22 4.19 15.02
N SER A 291 7.51 5.00 15.83
CA SER A 291 7.61 4.93 17.30
C SER A 291 7.05 3.61 17.85
N GLY A 292 6.06 3.02 17.18
CA GLY A 292 5.50 1.69 17.46
C GLY A 292 6.33 0.51 16.92
N ALA A 293 7.60 0.73 16.56
CA ALA A 293 8.49 -0.27 15.95
C ALA A 293 7.91 -0.89 14.66
N GLU A 294 7.24 -0.06 13.85
CA GLU A 294 6.64 -0.44 12.56
C GLU A 294 5.62 -1.58 12.68
N ARG A 295 5.03 -1.76 13.87
CA ARG A 295 3.93 -2.70 14.08
C ARG A 295 2.64 -2.18 13.46
N ARG A 296 1.78 -3.10 13.06
CA ARG A 296 0.51 -2.81 12.39
C ARG A 296 -0.39 -1.85 13.16
N SER A 297 -0.40 -1.93 14.49
CA SER A 297 -1.21 -1.04 15.32
C SER A 297 -0.82 0.44 15.19
N GLY A 298 0.40 0.74 14.71
CA GLY A 298 0.87 2.08 14.38
C GLY A 298 0.71 2.46 12.90
N GLY A 299 0.34 1.51 12.05
CA GLY A 299 0.35 1.64 10.61
C GLY A 299 -0.79 2.49 10.03
N LYS A 300 -1.01 2.32 8.72
CA LYS A 300 -2.04 3.02 7.95
C LYS A 300 -3.42 2.56 8.42
N VAL A 301 -4.18 3.46 9.02
CA VAL A 301 -5.50 3.14 9.58
C VAL A 301 -6.48 2.82 8.46
N PHE A 302 -7.02 1.60 8.49
CA PHE A 302 -7.97 1.12 7.50
C PHE A 302 -9.25 0.62 8.16
N PRO A 303 -10.21 1.54 8.42
CA PRO A 303 -11.48 1.20 9.04
C PRO A 303 -12.45 0.65 7.99
N VAL A 304 -13.02 -0.53 8.23
CA VAL A 304 -13.97 -1.20 7.32
C VAL A 304 -15.19 -1.75 8.05
N ALA A 305 -16.31 -1.83 7.33
CA ALA A 305 -17.55 -2.44 7.80
C ALA A 305 -17.52 -3.97 7.61
N ILE A 306 -16.98 -4.72 8.57
CA ILE A 306 -16.91 -6.19 8.47
C ILE A 306 -18.17 -6.85 8.98
N THR A 307 -18.62 -6.44 10.16
CA THR A 307 -19.85 -6.94 10.74
C THR A 307 -21.00 -6.13 10.16
N SER A 308 -21.82 -6.76 9.30
CA SER A 308 -23.16 -6.23 9.04
C SER A 308 -23.91 -6.31 10.36
N SER A 309 -23.94 -5.20 11.10
CA SER A 309 -24.59 -5.12 12.40
C SER A 309 -26.05 -5.57 12.25
N SER A 310 -26.36 -6.73 12.79
CA SER A 310 -27.73 -7.24 12.96
C SER A 310 -28.46 -6.53 14.11
N ALA A 311 -28.01 -5.35 14.52
CA ALA A 311 -28.58 -4.58 15.62
C ALA A 311 -28.53 -3.08 15.31
N GLY A 312 -29.69 -2.54 14.94
CA GLY A 312 -30.10 -1.16 15.21
C GLY A 312 -29.35 -0.03 14.47
N ALA A 313 -30.13 0.69 13.65
CA ALA A 313 -29.87 2.01 13.07
C ALA A 313 -28.92 2.06 11.85
N ASN A 314 -29.54 2.42 10.72
CA ASN A 314 -29.00 2.74 9.39
C ASN A 314 -28.38 1.57 8.61
N SER A 315 -29.13 1.09 7.62
CA SER A 315 -28.69 0.12 6.61
C SER A 315 -27.41 0.63 5.91
N ILE A 316 -26.25 0.17 6.37
CA ILE A 316 -25.00 0.41 5.65
C ILE A 316 -25.09 -0.42 4.37
N THR A 317 -25.15 0.27 3.22
CA THR A 317 -25.06 -0.41 1.92
C THR A 317 -23.76 -1.22 1.90
N PRO A 318 -23.81 -2.55 1.68
CA PRO A 318 -22.61 -3.36 1.69
C PRO A 318 -21.67 -2.88 0.59
N ARG A 319 -20.41 -2.59 0.95
CA ARG A 319 -19.37 -2.13 0.04
C ARG A 319 -18.31 -3.21 -0.13
N PHE A 320 -17.62 -3.19 -1.25
CA PHE A 320 -16.35 -3.88 -1.38
C PHE A 320 -15.21 -2.97 -0.98
N TYR A 321 -14.22 -3.52 -0.29
CA TYR A 321 -13.02 -2.79 0.12
C TYR A 321 -11.76 -3.53 -0.33
N ALA A 322 -10.74 -2.81 -0.75
CA ALA A 322 -9.42 -3.37 -1.02
C ALA A 322 -8.33 -2.37 -0.63
N PHE A 323 -7.31 -2.82 0.10
CA PHE A 323 -6.11 -2.06 0.41
C PHE A 323 -4.91 -2.75 -0.21
N PHE A 324 -4.22 -2.06 -1.10
CA PHE A 324 -3.03 -2.54 -1.80
C PHE A 324 -1.79 -1.86 -1.23
N ASP A 325 -0.81 -2.65 -0.80
CA ASP A 325 0.47 -2.17 -0.28
C ASP A 325 1.52 -3.29 -0.38
N ASP A 326 2.77 -2.97 -0.72
CA ASP A 326 3.84 -3.98 -0.80
C ASP A 326 4.29 -4.46 0.57
N ASN A 327 4.04 -3.68 1.63
CA ASN A 327 4.46 -3.98 2.99
C ASN A 327 3.34 -4.58 3.86
N ILE A 328 2.33 -5.19 3.23
CA ILE A 328 1.33 -6.02 3.93
C ILE A 328 1.90 -7.43 4.15
N PHE A 329 1.90 -7.86 5.42
CA PHE A 329 2.21 -9.23 5.82
C PHE A 329 0.97 -9.83 6.50
N ILE A 330 0.19 -10.57 5.73
CA ILE A 330 -1.10 -11.10 6.17
C ILE A 330 -0.95 -11.96 7.44
N GLY A 331 -1.66 -11.58 8.50
CA GLY A 331 -1.67 -12.27 9.79
C GLY A 331 -0.48 -11.93 10.69
N GLU A 332 0.40 -11.01 10.28
CA GLU A 332 1.63 -10.70 11.00
C GLU A 332 1.61 -9.30 11.62
N GLU A 333 2.22 -9.16 12.80
CA GLU A 333 2.31 -7.88 13.51
C GLU A 333 3.14 -6.82 12.80
N LYS A 334 4.05 -7.23 11.90
CA LYS A 334 4.89 -6.32 11.09
C LYS A 334 4.17 -5.76 9.85
N SER A 335 2.90 -6.12 9.62
CA SER A 335 2.10 -5.58 8.51
C SER A 335 1.91 -4.06 8.65
N ILE A 336 1.94 -3.32 7.55
CA ILE A 336 1.81 -1.85 7.55
C ILE A 336 0.37 -1.35 7.75
N VAL A 337 -0.64 -2.20 7.58
CA VAL A 337 -2.05 -1.79 7.60
C VAL A 337 -2.68 -2.09 8.96
N ASP A 338 -3.26 -1.07 9.58
CA ASP A 338 -4.06 -1.18 10.79
C ASP A 338 -5.53 -1.41 10.42
N LEU A 339 -5.87 -2.64 10.00
CA LEU A 339 -7.23 -3.04 9.63
C LEU A 339 -8.13 -3.07 10.87
N ARG A 340 -9.22 -2.30 10.85
CA ARG A 340 -10.13 -2.07 12.00
C ARG A 340 -11.58 -2.31 11.61
N ASP A 341 -12.33 -3.01 12.45
CA ASP A 341 -13.79 -3.08 12.33
C ASP A 341 -14.40 -1.79 12.88
N ILE A 342 -15.17 -1.07 12.06
CA ILE A 342 -15.77 0.20 12.47
C ILE A 342 -16.75 0.06 13.64
N ALA A 343 -17.43 -1.08 13.75
CA ALA A 343 -18.43 -1.28 14.80
C ALA A 343 -17.81 -1.49 16.18
N THR A 344 -16.65 -2.15 16.24
CA THR A 344 -16.01 -2.55 17.50
C THR A 344 -14.71 -1.80 17.80
N GLY A 345 -14.11 -1.15 16.80
CA GLY A 345 -12.78 -0.54 16.86
C GLY A 345 -11.62 -1.55 17.02
N LYS A 346 -11.93 -2.86 17.07
CA LYS A 346 -10.91 -3.89 17.26
C LYS A 346 -10.05 -4.03 16.01
N GLY A 347 -8.74 -4.20 16.23
CA GLY A 347 -7.80 -4.57 15.19
C GLY A 347 -8.06 -6.00 14.72
N ILE A 348 -8.01 -6.22 13.41
CA ILE A 348 -8.20 -7.53 12.81
C ILE A 348 -6.84 -8.08 12.37
N THR A 349 -6.41 -9.15 13.03
CA THR A 349 -5.16 -9.85 12.75
C THR A 349 -5.37 -11.27 12.24
N ASP A 350 -6.63 -11.73 12.16
CA ASP A 350 -6.96 -13.01 11.56
C ASP A 350 -6.65 -13.00 10.07
N ALA A 351 -5.70 -13.85 9.65
CA ALA A 351 -5.21 -13.93 8.28
C ALA A 351 -6.33 -14.23 7.26
N ALA A 352 -7.33 -15.04 7.63
CA ALA A 352 -8.43 -15.38 6.73
C ALA A 352 -9.34 -14.16 6.46
N THR A 353 -9.61 -13.38 7.49
CA THR A 353 -10.39 -12.13 7.38
C THR A 353 -9.57 -11.03 6.72
N GLU A 354 -8.30 -10.84 7.07
CA GLU A 354 -7.45 -9.80 6.49
C GLU A 354 -7.28 -9.97 4.97
N ARG A 355 -7.17 -11.21 4.46
CA ARG A 355 -7.13 -11.50 3.01
C ARG A 355 -8.37 -11.05 2.25
N LYS A 356 -9.50 -10.84 2.93
CA LYS A 356 -10.72 -10.31 2.31
C LYS A 356 -10.59 -8.82 1.99
N TYR A 357 -9.63 -8.12 2.59
CA TYR A 357 -9.57 -6.65 2.54
C TYR A 357 -8.19 -6.12 2.13
N CYS A 358 -7.12 -6.86 2.37
CA CYS A 358 -5.75 -6.43 2.14
C CYS A 358 -5.09 -7.30 1.07
N VAL A 359 -4.30 -6.67 0.21
CA VAL A 359 -3.48 -7.29 -0.84
C VAL A 359 -2.03 -6.94 -0.59
N ALA A 360 -1.24 -7.96 -0.26
CA ALA A 360 0.22 -7.87 -0.29
C ALA A 360 0.68 -7.76 -1.74
N VAL A 361 1.02 -6.54 -2.16
CA VAL A 361 1.44 -6.26 -3.53
C VAL A 361 2.82 -6.83 -3.76
N ASN A 362 2.99 -7.56 -4.86
CA ASN A 362 4.27 -8.00 -5.36
C ASN A 362 4.75 -6.96 -6.39
N PRO A 363 5.77 -6.15 -6.08
CA PRO A 363 6.18 -5.05 -6.95
C PRO A 363 6.67 -5.53 -8.32
N TYR A 364 7.37 -6.68 -8.40
CA TYR A 364 7.80 -7.28 -9.66
C TYR A 364 6.59 -7.55 -10.56
N MET A 365 5.60 -8.27 -10.03
CA MET A 365 4.39 -8.64 -10.77
C MET A 365 3.55 -7.43 -11.15
N ALA A 366 3.46 -6.43 -10.29
CA ALA A 366 2.73 -5.20 -10.58
C ALA A 366 3.37 -4.40 -11.75
N ILE A 367 4.67 -4.53 -11.95
CA ILE A 367 5.38 -3.94 -13.10
C ILE A 367 5.15 -4.78 -14.37
N VAL A 368 5.41 -6.08 -14.32
CA VAL A 368 5.51 -6.90 -15.55
C VAL A 368 4.20 -7.52 -16.01
N ASN A 369 3.18 -7.59 -15.14
CA ASN A 369 1.85 -8.11 -15.49
C ASN A 369 0.80 -6.98 -15.42
N ASN A 370 0.32 -6.55 -16.59
CA ASN A 370 -0.71 -5.50 -16.69
C ASN A 370 -2.02 -5.86 -15.96
N ASP A 371 -2.39 -7.14 -15.90
CA ASP A 371 -3.64 -7.56 -15.26
C ASP A 371 -3.48 -7.81 -13.75
N TYR A 372 -2.28 -7.61 -13.18
CA TYR A 372 -1.98 -7.94 -11.78
C TYR A 372 -3.01 -7.39 -10.79
N PHE A 373 -3.28 -6.08 -10.82
CA PHE A 373 -4.24 -5.49 -9.88
C PHE A 373 -5.70 -5.90 -10.18
N VAL A 374 -6.03 -6.20 -11.43
CA VAL A 374 -7.36 -6.72 -11.81
C VAL A 374 -7.55 -8.11 -11.22
N ASP A 375 -6.53 -8.97 -11.31
CA ASP A 375 -6.52 -10.31 -10.75
C ASP A 375 -6.58 -10.28 -9.22
N SER A 376 -5.78 -9.42 -8.59
CA SER A 376 -5.80 -9.22 -7.14
C SER A 376 -7.15 -8.71 -6.64
N LEU A 377 -7.75 -7.74 -7.33
CA LEU A 377 -9.08 -7.23 -6.98
C LEU A 377 -10.16 -8.32 -7.11
N ALA A 378 -10.14 -9.09 -8.20
CA ALA A 378 -11.05 -10.20 -8.39
C ALA A 378 -10.94 -11.23 -7.26
N GLN A 379 -9.72 -11.55 -6.83
CA GLN A 379 -9.50 -12.45 -5.71
C GLN A 379 -10.07 -11.91 -4.39
N VAL A 380 -9.84 -10.64 -4.09
CA VAL A 380 -10.38 -9.96 -2.90
C VAL A 380 -11.91 -9.96 -2.90
N ILE A 381 -12.53 -9.67 -4.04
CA ILE A 381 -13.99 -9.64 -4.18
C ILE A 381 -14.58 -11.06 -4.03
N ARG A 382 -13.95 -12.11 -4.57
CA ARG A 382 -14.37 -13.51 -4.31
C ARG A 382 -14.45 -13.82 -2.82
N LEU A 383 -13.39 -13.48 -2.09
CA LEU A 383 -13.31 -13.73 -0.66
C LEU A 383 -14.35 -12.94 0.15
N GLN A 384 -14.69 -11.71 -0.26
CA GLN A 384 -15.78 -10.92 0.35
C GLN A 384 -17.17 -11.43 -0.02
N LEU A 385 -17.33 -12.09 -1.16
CA LEU A 385 -18.57 -12.77 -1.56
C LEU A 385 -18.74 -14.15 -0.90
N GLY A 386 -17.72 -14.66 -0.20
CA GLY A 386 -17.73 -16.00 0.38
C GLY A 386 -17.44 -17.11 -0.64
N GLU A 387 -16.96 -16.77 -1.84
CA GLU A 387 -16.40 -17.73 -2.79
C GLU A 387 -14.99 -18.07 -2.32
N GLU A 388 -14.83 -19.15 -1.55
CA GLU A 388 -13.51 -19.68 -1.23
C GLU A 388 -12.78 -20.10 -2.53
N LYS A 389 -11.45 -20.05 -2.52
CA LYS A 389 -10.65 -20.54 -3.65
C LYS A 389 -11.10 -21.98 -3.96
N ILE A 390 -11.56 -22.21 -5.18
CA ILE A 390 -11.35 -23.51 -5.82
C ILE A 390 -9.83 -23.61 -5.95
N SER A 391 -9.21 -24.33 -5.02
CA SER A 391 -7.78 -24.62 -5.02
C SER A 391 -7.41 -25.38 -6.29
N GLY A 392 -6.48 -24.84 -7.05
CA GLY A 392 -5.93 -25.46 -8.25
C GLY A 392 -5.01 -24.51 -8.99
N GLU A 393 -3.83 -24.27 -8.43
CA GLU A 393 -2.57 -23.98 -9.12
C GLU A 393 -1.41 -24.05 -8.11
#